data_AF-A0A2B2BM57-F1
#
_entry.id   AF-A0A2B2BM57-F1
#
_cell.length_a   1.000
_cell.length_b   1.000
_cell.length_c   1.000
_cell.angle_alpha   90.00
_cell.angle_beta   90.00
_cell.angle_gamma   90.00
#
_symmetry.space_group_name_H-M   'P 1'
#
loop_
_entity.id
_entity.type
_entity.pdbx_description
1 polymer ?
#
loop_
_entity_poly.entity_id
_entity_poly.type
_entity_poly.pdbx_seq_one_letter_code
_entity_poly.pdbx_strand_id
1 'polypeptide(L)'
;QLQKLGCLIAIDDFGTGYASYARLKSVDADILKIDGSFIRNIADNSLDYQIVASICHLARMKKMLVVAEYVESEAIRSALSALGIDFLQGYLIGKP
;
A
#
# COMPACT_ATOMS: atom_id res chain seq x y z
N GLN A 1 -20.90 -0.78 9.26
CA GLN A 1 -21.73 -1.95 9.64
C GLN A 1 -20.91 -3.24 9.53
N LEU A 2 -20.21 -3.48 8.41
CA LEU A 2 -19.33 -4.64 8.23
C LEU A 2 -18.26 -4.81 9.32
N GLN A 3 -17.56 -3.74 9.73
CA GLN A 3 -16.59 -3.83 10.85
C GLN A 3 -17.22 -4.28 12.17
N LYS A 4 -18.49 -3.92 12.42
CA LYS A 4 -19.22 -4.39 13.62
C LYS A 4 -19.53 -5.89 13.58
N LEU A 5 -19.48 -6.49 12.39
CA LEU A 5 -19.62 -7.94 12.17
C LEU A 5 -18.26 -8.66 12.21
N GLY A 6 -17.16 -7.95 12.50
CA GLY A 6 -15.80 -8.50 12.54
C GLY A 6 -15.08 -8.55 11.19
N CYS A 7 -15.64 -7.96 10.13
CA CYS A 7 -14.94 -7.84 8.85
C CYS A 7 -13.86 -6.75 8.90
N LEU A 8 -12.68 -7.05 8.36
CA LEU A 8 -11.69 -6.02 8.06
C LEU A 8 -12.08 -5.28 6.77
N ILE A 9 -11.78 -3.98 6.72
CA ILE A 9 -12.02 -3.13 5.57
C ILE A 9 -10.70 -2.71 4.96
N ALA A 10 -10.54 -2.99 3.66
CA ALA A 10 -9.42 -2.54 2.87
C ALA A 10 -9.83 -1.38 1.96
N ILE A 11 -8.93 -0.41 1.80
CA ILE A 11 -8.97 0.56 0.71
C ILE A 11 -8.09 0.00 -0.41
N ASP A 12 -8.71 -0.23 -1.56
CA ASP A 12 -8.00 -0.71 -2.74
C ASP A 12 -7.50 0.43 -3.63
N ASP A 13 -6.50 0.13 -4.45
CA ASP A 13 -5.91 1.02 -5.46
C ASP A 13 -5.53 2.42 -4.92
N PHE A 14 -4.97 2.48 -3.71
CA PHE A 14 -4.62 3.76 -3.10
C PHE A 14 -3.49 4.44 -3.88
N GLY A 15 -3.75 5.68 -4.29
CA GLY A 15 -2.85 6.51 -5.10
C GLY A 15 -3.35 6.75 -6.52
N THR A 16 -4.42 6.08 -6.99
CA THR A 16 -5.04 6.35 -8.30
C THR A 16 -6.39 7.04 -8.18
N GLY A 17 -6.75 7.80 -9.23
CA GLY A 17 -8.08 8.43 -9.36
C GLY A 17 -8.46 9.31 -8.17
N TYR A 18 -9.54 8.92 -7.46
CA TYR A 18 -10.10 9.65 -6.31
C TYR A 18 -9.45 9.29 -4.96
N ALA A 19 -8.50 8.35 -4.92
CA ALA A 19 -7.81 7.98 -3.70
C ALA A 19 -6.73 9.02 -3.37
N SER A 20 -7.09 9.99 -2.52
CA SER A 20 -6.21 11.06 -2.07
C SER A 20 -5.94 11.00 -0.56
N TYR A 21 -4.91 11.71 -0.10
CA TYR A 21 -4.67 11.90 1.34
C TYR A 21 -5.87 12.52 2.07
N ALA A 22 -6.66 13.36 1.40
CA ALA A 22 -7.88 13.91 1.98
C ALA A 22 -8.89 12.81 2.32
N ARG A 23 -9.04 11.80 1.44
CA ARG A 23 -9.90 10.64 1.69
C ARG A 23 -9.32 9.73 2.77
N LEU A 24 -8.00 9.53 2.77
CA LEU A 24 -7.33 8.78 3.83
C LEU A 24 -7.57 9.40 5.21
N LYS A 25 -7.69 10.73 5.31
CA LYS A 25 -7.97 11.41 6.58
C LYS A 25 -9.33 11.00 7.18
N SER A 26 -10.38 10.90 6.38
CA SER A 26 -11.76 10.69 6.85
C SER A 26 -12.20 9.22 6.88
N VAL A 27 -11.54 8.35 6.13
CA VAL A 27 -11.89 6.93 6.06
C VAL A 27 -11.51 6.19 7.35
N ASP A 28 -12.39 5.28 7.76
CA ASP A 28 -12.15 4.30 8.81
C ASP A 28 -11.99 2.93 8.13
N ALA A 29 -10.76 2.44 8.07
CA ALA A 29 -10.38 1.22 7.39
C ALA A 29 -9.16 0.59 8.09
N ASP A 30 -9.05 -0.71 7.96
CA ASP A 30 -8.04 -1.53 8.66
C ASP A 30 -6.80 -1.73 7.78
N ILE A 31 -6.99 -1.74 6.46
CA ILE A 31 -5.95 -2.09 5.48
C ILE A 31 -5.91 -1.03 4.37
N LEU A 32 -4.72 -0.66 3.92
CA LEU A 32 -4.48 0.19 2.75
C LEU A 32 -3.64 -0.57 1.73
N LYS A 33 -4.16 -0.73 0.52
CA LYS A 33 -3.45 -1.35 -0.59
C LYS A 33 -2.92 -0.27 -1.51
N ILE A 34 -1.61 -0.21 -1.71
CA ILE A 34 -0.95 0.76 -2.59
C ILE A 34 -0.97 0.21 -4.00
N ASP A 35 -1.49 1.01 -4.93
CA ASP A 35 -1.62 0.66 -6.33
C ASP A 35 -0.25 0.38 -6.98
N GLY A 36 -0.22 -0.61 -7.87
CA GLY A 36 0.99 -1.04 -8.55
C GLY A 36 1.69 0.02 -9.40
N SER A 37 1.02 1.10 -9.79
CA SER A 37 1.65 2.21 -10.52
C SER A 37 2.78 2.87 -9.72
N PHE A 38 2.70 2.90 -8.39
CA PHE A 38 3.78 3.40 -7.53
C PHE A 38 4.80 2.32 -7.17
N ILE A 39 4.41 1.05 -7.23
CA ILE A 39 5.25 -0.06 -6.77
C ILE A 39 6.21 -0.55 -7.85
N ARG A 40 5.76 -0.64 -9.11
CA ARG A 40 6.54 -1.26 -10.20
C ARG A 40 7.91 -0.61 -10.43
N ASN A 41 8.02 0.70 -10.22
CA ASN A 41 9.26 1.46 -10.45
C ASN A 41 9.96 1.89 -9.16
N ILE A 42 9.51 1.41 -7.99
CA ILE A 42 9.96 1.92 -6.69
C ILE A 42 11.48 1.73 -6.45
N ALA A 43 12.09 0.74 -7.10
CA ALA A 43 13.52 0.48 -6.98
C ALA A 43 14.37 1.48 -7.78
N ASP A 44 13.82 2.04 -8.87
CA ASP A 44 14.57 2.83 -9.85
C ASP A 44 14.10 4.30 -9.91
N ASN A 45 12.95 4.64 -9.30
CA ASN A 45 12.38 5.97 -9.27
C ASN A 45 12.29 6.51 -7.84
N SER A 46 13.13 7.52 -7.55
CA SER A 46 13.17 8.16 -6.23
C SER A 46 11.87 8.86 -5.85
N LEU A 47 11.11 9.39 -6.81
CA LEU A 47 9.84 10.03 -6.53
C LEU A 47 8.79 8.99 -6.08
N ASP A 48 8.72 7.85 -6.78
CA ASP A 48 7.80 6.76 -6.41
C ASP A 48 8.14 6.21 -5.03
N TYR A 49 9.43 6.02 -4.74
CA TYR A 49 9.90 5.63 -3.41
C TYR A 49 9.43 6.60 -2.32
N GLN A 50 9.60 7.90 -2.53
CA GLN A 50 9.22 8.92 -1.55
C GLN A 50 7.70 9.04 -1.38
N ILE A 51 6.93 8.85 -2.46
CA ILE A 51 5.48 8.81 -2.38
C ILE A 51 5.04 7.60 -1.54
N VAL A 52 5.55 6.40 -1.83
CA VAL A 52 5.22 5.19 -1.05
C VAL A 52 5.64 5.35 0.41
N ALA A 53 6.81 5.92 0.70
CA ALA A 53 7.26 6.21 2.06
C ALA A 53 6.28 7.12 2.82
N SER A 54 5.77 8.16 2.15
CA SER A 54 4.77 9.08 2.72
C SER A 54 3.44 8.38 2.99
N ILE A 55 2.98 7.54 2.06
CA ILE A 55 1.77 6.72 2.23
C ILE A 55 1.91 5.79 3.43
N CYS A 56 3.03 5.07 3.54
CA CYS A 56 3.33 4.20 4.68
C CYS A 56 3.31 4.95 6.01
N HIS A 57 3.89 6.15 6.05
CA HIS A 57 3.90 6.97 7.25
C HIS A 57 2.47 7.34 7.70
N LEU A 58 1.63 7.80 6.76
CA LEU A 58 0.25 8.18 7.05
C LEU A 58 -0.62 6.98 7.47
N ALA A 59 -0.47 5.84 6.79
CA ALA A 59 -1.16 4.59 7.14
C ALA A 59 -0.83 4.16 8.58
N ARG A 60 0.45 4.21 8.98
CA ARG A 60 0.88 3.92 10.36
C ARG A 60 0.28 4.86 11.39
N MET A 61 0.22 6.16 11.10
CA MET A 61 -0.44 7.13 12.00
C MET A 61 -1.92 6.79 12.22
N LYS A 62 -2.57 6.22 11.21
CA LYS A 62 -3.95 5.72 11.28
C LYS A 62 -4.07 4.27 11.77
N LYS A 63 -2.95 3.63 12.14
CA LYS A 63 -2.87 2.23 12.59
C LYS A 63 -3.43 1.23 11.56
N MET A 64 -3.25 1.54 10.27
CA MET A 64 -3.63 0.66 9.17
C MET A 64 -2.47 -0.26 8.81
N LEU A 65 -2.81 -1.49 8.41
CA LEU A 65 -1.87 -2.39 7.74
C LEU A 65 -1.71 -1.97 6.27
N VAL A 66 -0.52 -2.13 5.71
CA VAL A 66 -0.21 -1.73 4.33
C VAL A 66 0.11 -2.93 3.47
N VAL A 67 -0.53 -3.03 2.31
CA VAL A 67 -0.24 -4.01 1.26
C VAL A 67 0.35 -3.28 0.06
N ALA A 68 1.46 -3.75 -0.47
CA ALA A 68 1.99 -3.29 -1.76
C ALA A 68 1.62 -4.28 -2.87
N GLU A 69 1.03 -3.78 -3.95
CA GLU A 69 0.66 -4.60 -5.10
C GLU A 69 1.71 -4.61 -6.22
N TYR A 70 1.61 -5.58 -7.13
CA TYR A 70 2.52 -5.75 -8.27
C TYR A 70 4.00 -5.89 -7.88
N VAL A 71 4.25 -6.61 -6.79
CA VAL A 71 5.61 -7.00 -6.39
C VAL A 71 6.10 -8.14 -7.30
N GLU A 72 6.90 -7.78 -8.31
CA GLU A 72 7.31 -8.68 -9.40
C GLU A 72 8.83 -8.97 -9.43
N SER A 73 9.63 -8.31 -8.57
CA SER A 73 11.07 -8.54 -8.49
C SER A 73 11.61 -8.41 -7.06
N GLU A 74 12.73 -9.08 -6.79
CA GLU A 74 13.41 -8.99 -5.49
C GLU A 74 13.91 -7.57 -5.17
N ALA A 75 14.21 -6.77 -6.20
CA ALA A 75 14.57 -5.36 -6.02
C ALA A 75 13.39 -4.54 -5.47
N ILE A 76 12.18 -4.72 -6.02
CA ILE A 76 10.96 -4.11 -5.51
C ILE A 76 10.70 -4.57 -4.07
N ARG A 77 10.76 -5.88 -3.81
CA ARG A 77 10.58 -6.43 -2.46
C ARG A 77 11.55 -5.83 -1.43
N SER A 78 12.82 -5.69 -1.81
CA SER A 78 13.85 -5.12 -0.94
C SER A 78 13.56 -3.66 -0.59
N ALA A 79 13.18 -2.84 -1.58
CA ALA A 79 12.79 -1.45 -1.37
C ALA A 79 11.56 -1.33 -0.44
N LEU A 80 10.54 -2.17 -0.65
CA LEU A 80 9.33 -2.17 0.18
C LEU A 80 9.59 -2.66 1.61
N SER A 81 10.48 -3.64 1.79
CA SER A 81 10.90 -4.10 3.11
C SER A 81 11.59 -2.99 3.90
N ALA A 82 12.41 -2.15 3.25
CA ALA A 82 13.06 -1.01 3.89
C ALA A 82 12.04 0.07 4.33
N LEU A 83 10.92 0.17 3.62
CA LEU A 83 9.81 1.05 3.99
C LEU A 83 8.90 0.45 5.08
N GLY A 84 9.09 -0.82 5.44
CA GLY A 84 8.31 -1.56 6.44
C GLY A 84 6.85 -1.73 6.05
N ILE A 85 6.61 -2.12 4.79
CA ILE A 85 5.32 -2.63 4.31
C ILE A 85 4.98 -3.93 5.03
N ASP A 86 3.71 -4.13 5.40
CA ASP A 86 3.27 -5.30 6.16
C ASP A 86 3.06 -6.54 5.25
N PHE A 87 2.50 -6.35 4.06
CA PHE A 87 2.20 -7.43 3.13
C PHE A 87 2.58 -7.12 1.69
N LEU A 88 2.95 -8.15 0.94
CA LEU A 88 3.35 -8.06 -0.46
C LEU A 88 2.40 -8.91 -1.32
N GLN A 89 1.94 -8.35 -2.43
CA GLN A 89 1.13 -9.03 -3.43
C GLN A 89 1.74 -8.83 -4.81
N GLY A 90 1.96 -9.92 -5.56
CA GLY A 90 2.48 -9.86 -6.93
C GLY A 90 3.11 -11.18 -7.37
N TYR A 91 3.51 -11.25 -8.64
CA TYR A 91 4.00 -12.50 -9.24
C TYR A 91 5.30 -13.03 -8.65
N LEU A 92 6.07 -12.20 -7.94
CA LEU A 92 7.20 -12.70 -7.15
C LEU A 92 6.73 -13.61 -6.01
N ILE A 93 5.57 -13.29 -5.41
CA ILE A 93 5.00 -14.01 -4.27
C ILE A 93 4.20 -15.22 -4.73
N GLY A 94 3.34 -15.03 -5.74
CA GLY A 94 2.50 -16.08 -6.30
C GLY A 94 1.62 -15.55 -7.42
N LYS A 95 1.33 -16.41 -8.41
CA LYS A 95 0.34 -16.11 -9.45
C LYS A 95 -1.06 -16.53 -8.97
N PRO A 96 -2.13 -15.88 -9.44
CA PRO A 96 -3.51 -16.28 -9.16
C PRO A 96 -3.80 -17.74 -9.55
#